data_AF-A0A2H1K166-F1
#
_entry.id   AF-A0A2H1K166-F1
#
_cell.length_a   1.000
_cell.length_b   1.000
_cell.length_c   1.000
_cell.angle_alpha   90.00
_cell.angle_beta   90.00
_cell.angle_gamma   90.00
#
_symmetry.space_group_name_H-M   'P 1'
#
loop_
_entity.id
_entity.type
_entity.pdbx_description
1 polymer ?
#
loop_
_entity_poly.entity_id
_entity_poly.type
_entity_poly.pdbx_seq_one_letter_code
_entity_poly.pdbx_strand_id
1 'polypeptide(L)'
;MILPEVRDPAMVTIRRGGTLTDDDHRLLALWAADCAEHVLPLFEREAPEDTRARDAVAATRAWADGTLEMMRARTAGGHAMGAARPLRGAARFAAYAIKAARSVNPEDPAAGRRERDWQRDQLPGQVRELVLADQRRRNSICWFLFDTD
;
A
#
# COMPACT_ATOMS: atom_id res chain seq x y z
N MET A 1 -14.79 0.08 -3.98
CA MET A 1 -14.07 0.24 -2.69
C MET A 1 -13.09 -0.92 -2.59
N ILE A 2 -11.83 -0.70 -2.17
CA ILE A 2 -10.78 -1.75 -2.12
C ILE A 2 -10.70 -2.43 -0.74
N LEU A 3 -11.48 -1.92 0.22
CA LEU A 3 -11.67 -2.58 1.50
C LEU A 3 -12.86 -3.55 1.38
N PRO A 4 -12.71 -4.81 1.86
CA PRO A 4 -13.83 -5.75 1.92
C PRO A 4 -14.88 -5.26 2.93
N GLU A 5 -16.13 -5.66 2.74
CA GLU A 5 -17.24 -5.35 3.65
C GLU A 5 -17.00 -5.95 5.05
N VAL A 6 -16.53 -7.19 5.07
CA VAL A 6 -16.11 -7.89 6.30
C VAL A 6 -14.60 -7.82 6.41
N ARG A 7 -14.11 -7.30 7.54
CA ARG A 7 -12.68 -7.29 7.82
C ARG A 7 -12.21 -8.68 8.21
N ASP A 8 -11.12 -9.11 7.59
CA ASP A 8 -10.41 -10.30 8.01
C ASP A 8 -9.80 -10.10 9.41
N PRO A 9 -10.15 -10.93 10.41
CA PRO A 9 -9.56 -10.84 11.75
C PRO A 9 -8.03 -10.95 11.76
N ALA A 10 -7.44 -11.64 10.78
CA ALA A 10 -5.99 -11.74 10.63
C ALA A 10 -5.32 -10.41 10.25
N MET A 11 -6.10 -9.46 9.73
CA MET A 11 -5.67 -8.09 9.42
C MET A 11 -6.12 -7.07 10.47
N VAL A 12 -6.59 -7.53 11.62
CA VAL A 12 -7.04 -6.70 12.74
C VAL A 12 -6.16 -6.96 13.95
N THR A 13 -5.61 -5.91 14.55
CA THR A 13 -4.75 -6.00 15.74
C THR A 13 -5.49 -6.67 16.91
N ILE A 14 -4.77 -7.41 17.76
CA ILE A 14 -5.30 -8.06 18.97
C ILE A 14 -6.12 -7.09 19.83
N ARG A 15 -5.60 -5.89 20.09
CA ARG A 15 -6.29 -4.83 20.86
C ARG A 15 -7.61 -4.31 20.25
N ARG A 16 -7.94 -4.74 19.03
CA ARG A 16 -9.17 -4.43 18.30
C ARG A 16 -10.03 -5.67 18.03
N GLY A 17 -9.72 -6.80 18.68
CA GLY A 17 -10.49 -8.04 18.58
C GLY A 17 -10.10 -8.96 17.42
N GLY A 18 -8.93 -8.76 16.81
CA GLY A 18 -8.39 -9.67 15.78
C GLY A 18 -7.21 -10.50 16.29
N THR A 19 -6.36 -10.96 15.38
CA THR A 19 -5.20 -11.82 15.69
C THR A 19 -3.84 -11.24 15.29
N LEU A 20 -3.81 -10.08 14.64
CA LEU A 20 -2.57 -9.44 14.22
C LEU A 20 -1.82 -8.88 15.43
N THR A 21 -0.54 -9.23 15.59
CA THR A 21 0.29 -8.64 16.64
C THR A 21 0.66 -7.19 16.30
N ASP A 22 1.04 -6.38 17.29
CA ASP A 22 1.52 -5.02 17.00
C ASP A 22 2.86 -5.03 16.24
N ASP A 23 3.70 -6.07 16.44
CA ASP A 23 4.93 -6.27 15.67
C ASP A 23 4.64 -6.54 14.19
N ASP A 24 3.73 -7.47 13.90
CA ASP A 24 3.32 -7.75 12.53
C ASP A 24 2.66 -6.53 11.88
N HIS A 25 1.88 -5.76 12.64
CA HIS A 25 1.28 -4.52 12.16
C HIS A 25 2.34 -3.48 11.77
N ARG A 26 3.42 -3.35 12.54
CA ARG A 26 4.57 -2.51 12.18
C ARG A 26 5.27 -3.01 10.91
N LEU A 27 5.49 -4.31 10.79
CA LEU A 27 6.08 -4.92 9.59
C LEU A 27 5.23 -4.67 8.34
N LEU A 28 3.90 -4.81 8.44
CA LEU A 28 2.97 -4.51 7.35
C LEU A 28 3.03 -3.03 6.95
N ALA A 29 3.15 -2.12 7.91
CA ALA A 29 3.25 -0.70 7.62
C ALA A 29 4.57 -0.31 6.96
N LEU A 30 5.69 -0.88 7.39
CA LEU A 30 6.99 -0.68 6.74
C LEU A 30 6.98 -1.21 5.31
N TRP A 31 6.48 -2.42 5.11
CA TRP A 31 6.31 -2.99 3.77
C TRP A 31 5.41 -2.11 2.89
N ALA A 32 4.29 -1.59 3.42
CA ALA A 32 3.42 -0.68 2.69
C ALA A 32 4.12 0.65 2.34
N ALA A 33 4.98 1.16 3.23
CA ALA A 33 5.80 2.34 2.98
C ALA A 33 6.83 2.09 1.86
N ASP A 34 7.50 0.93 1.86
CA ASP A 34 8.43 0.55 0.80
C ASP A 34 7.72 0.47 -0.57
N CYS A 35 6.52 -0.14 -0.60
CA CYS A 35 5.70 -0.20 -1.81
C CYS A 35 5.28 1.19 -2.31
N ALA A 36 4.86 2.07 -1.41
CA ALA A 36 4.43 3.42 -1.75
C ALA A 36 5.60 4.30 -2.22
N GLU A 37 6.77 4.17 -1.58
CA GLU A 37 8.00 4.89 -1.95
C GLU A 37 8.49 4.48 -3.34
N HIS A 38 8.42 3.20 -3.68
CA HIS A 38 8.85 2.68 -4.98
C HIS A 38 8.17 3.40 -6.17
N VAL A 39 6.89 3.75 -6.01
CA VAL A 39 6.09 4.42 -7.05
C VAL A 39 5.84 5.90 -6.76
N LEU A 40 6.36 6.44 -5.66
CA LEU A 40 6.24 7.84 -5.28
C LEU A 40 6.68 8.82 -6.39
N PRO A 41 7.77 8.54 -7.16
CA PRO A 41 8.16 9.42 -8.27
C PRO A 41 7.07 9.61 -9.34
N LEU A 42 6.11 8.69 -9.46
CA LEU A 42 4.99 8.81 -10.39
C LEU A 42 3.99 9.88 -9.93
N PHE A 43 3.79 10.00 -8.61
CA PHE A 43 2.98 11.07 -8.03
C PHE A 43 3.72 12.42 -8.12
N GLU A 44 4.99 12.45 -7.74
CA GLU A 44 5.78 13.70 -7.66
C GLU A 44 6.01 14.33 -9.04
N ARG A 45 6.02 13.55 -10.12
CA ARG A 45 6.05 14.11 -11.48
C ARG A 45 4.79 14.88 -11.87
N GLU A 46 3.64 14.47 -11.37
CA GLU A 46 2.34 15.07 -11.70
C GLU A 46 1.97 16.20 -10.72
N ALA A 47 2.47 16.13 -9.49
CA ALA A 47 2.25 17.11 -8.44
C ALA A 47 3.55 17.38 -7.64
N PRO A 48 4.55 18.04 -8.24
CA PRO A 48 5.90 18.18 -7.65
C PRO A 48 5.92 18.97 -6.34
N GLU A 49 5.02 19.93 -6.21
CA GLU A 49 4.89 20.78 -5.02
C GLU A 49 4.02 20.14 -3.91
N ASP A 50 3.37 19.01 -4.19
CA ASP A 50 2.49 18.34 -3.23
C ASP A 50 3.26 17.27 -2.44
N THR A 51 3.64 17.61 -1.20
CA THR A 51 4.43 16.72 -0.35
C THR A 51 3.61 15.61 0.31
N ARG A 52 2.27 15.65 0.23
CA ARG A 52 1.40 14.80 1.08
C ARG A 52 1.66 13.30 0.92
N ALA A 53 2.01 12.84 -0.29
CA ALA A 53 2.36 11.45 -0.52
C ALA A 53 3.68 11.06 0.17
N ARG A 54 4.71 11.91 0.05
CA ARG A 54 6.01 11.73 0.72
C ARG A 54 5.87 11.82 2.24
N ASP A 55 5.08 12.77 2.73
CA ASP A 55 4.80 12.95 4.15
C ASP A 55 4.07 11.73 4.74
N ALA A 56 3.19 11.10 3.98
CA ALA A 56 2.53 9.87 4.41
C ALA A 56 3.51 8.70 4.53
N VAL A 57 4.43 8.52 3.57
CA VAL A 57 5.49 7.50 3.66
C VAL A 57 6.34 7.71 4.91
N ALA A 58 6.82 8.95 5.12
CA ALA A 58 7.62 9.31 6.28
C ALA A 58 6.85 9.07 7.60
N ALA A 59 5.58 9.49 7.66
CA ALA A 59 4.74 9.31 8.84
C ALA A 59 4.44 7.83 9.14
N THR A 60 4.30 6.98 8.10
CA THR A 60 4.15 5.54 8.28
C THR A 60 5.40 4.92 8.88
N ARG A 61 6.59 5.30 8.40
CA ARG A 61 7.87 4.83 8.97
C ARG A 61 8.05 5.31 10.42
N ALA A 62 7.78 6.58 10.69
CA ALA A 62 7.84 7.17 12.04
C ALA A 62 6.80 6.59 13.02
N TRP A 63 5.66 6.10 12.52
CA TRP A 63 4.74 5.37 13.39
C TRP A 63 5.26 3.96 13.70
N ALA A 64 5.81 3.29 12.70
CA ALA A 64 6.34 1.95 12.86
C ALA A 64 7.56 1.90 13.80
N ASP A 65 8.39 2.95 13.83
CA ASP A 65 9.51 3.07 14.77
C ASP A 65 9.12 3.56 16.18
N GLY A 66 7.85 3.95 16.38
CA GLY A 66 7.33 4.43 17.66
C GLY A 66 7.57 5.91 17.96
N THR A 67 8.10 6.70 17.01
CA THR A 67 8.35 8.14 17.18
C THR A 67 7.15 9.02 16.81
N LEU A 68 6.12 8.45 16.17
CA LEU A 68 4.90 9.15 15.78
C LEU A 68 3.64 8.41 16.27
N GLU A 69 2.67 9.18 16.76
CA GLU A 69 1.36 8.67 17.15
C GLU A 69 0.55 8.12 15.96
N MET A 70 -0.15 7.00 16.16
CA MET A 70 -1.00 6.34 15.15
C MET A 70 -1.96 7.31 14.45
N MET A 71 -2.59 8.20 15.21
CA MET A 71 -3.57 9.14 14.65
C MET A 71 -2.91 10.15 13.69
N ARG A 72 -1.66 10.55 13.92
CA ARG A 72 -0.92 11.43 13.01
C ARG A 72 -0.56 10.72 11.72
N ALA A 73 -0.05 9.49 11.80
CA ALA A 73 0.21 8.66 10.61
C ALA A 73 -1.07 8.41 9.78
N ARG A 74 -2.18 8.11 10.46
CA ARG A 74 -3.49 7.94 9.82
C ARG A 74 -3.95 9.21 9.09
N THR A 75 -3.78 10.38 9.70
CA THR A 75 -4.13 11.66 9.08
C THR A 75 -3.27 11.94 7.85
N ALA A 76 -1.96 11.72 7.92
CA ALA A 76 -1.05 11.87 6.77
C ALA A 76 -1.46 10.96 5.60
N GLY A 77 -1.77 9.69 5.87
CA GLY A 77 -2.32 8.78 4.85
C GLY A 77 -3.63 9.28 4.24
N GLY A 78 -4.52 9.86 5.05
CA GLY A 78 -5.75 10.50 4.58
C GLY A 78 -5.48 11.68 3.65
N HIS A 79 -4.52 12.52 3.98
CA HIS A 79 -4.08 13.65 3.15
C HIS A 79 -3.51 13.18 1.81
N ALA A 80 -2.64 12.16 1.81
CA ALA A 80 -2.11 11.57 0.58
C ALA A 80 -3.21 11.01 -0.33
N MET A 81 -4.18 10.28 0.24
CA MET A 81 -5.34 9.79 -0.53
C MET A 81 -6.17 10.93 -1.12
N GLY A 82 -6.37 12.01 -0.37
CA GLY A 82 -7.03 13.22 -0.85
C GLY A 82 -6.27 13.88 -2.00
N ALA A 83 -4.95 13.94 -1.91
CA ALA A 83 -4.04 14.50 -2.91
C ALA A 83 -4.08 13.72 -4.24
N ALA A 84 -4.14 12.39 -4.17
CA ALA A 84 -4.20 11.53 -5.35
C ALA A 84 -5.58 11.52 -6.04
N ARG A 85 -6.66 11.88 -5.32
CA ARG A 85 -8.04 11.82 -5.82
C ARG A 85 -8.30 12.64 -7.10
N PRO A 86 -7.84 13.90 -7.24
CA PRO A 86 -8.03 14.68 -8.46
C PRO A 86 -7.13 14.24 -9.62
N LEU A 87 -6.07 13.46 -9.37
CA LEU A 87 -5.11 13.04 -10.40
C LEU A 87 -5.71 11.98 -11.33
N ARG A 88 -5.01 11.68 -12.42
CA ARG A 88 -5.35 10.63 -13.39
C ARG A 88 -4.13 9.73 -13.61
N GLY A 89 -4.34 8.61 -14.30
CA GLY A 89 -3.27 7.67 -14.63
C GLY A 89 -2.49 7.21 -13.40
N ALA A 90 -1.18 7.11 -13.56
CA ALA A 90 -0.28 6.55 -12.56
C ALA A 90 -0.31 7.27 -11.21
N ALA A 91 -0.33 8.61 -11.20
CA ALA A 91 -0.26 9.38 -9.95
C ALA A 91 -1.49 9.18 -9.05
N ARG A 92 -2.69 9.01 -9.63
CA ARG A 92 -3.89 8.64 -8.86
C ARG A 92 -3.72 7.30 -8.14
N PHE A 93 -2.98 6.40 -8.77
CA PHE A 93 -2.78 5.04 -8.28
C PHE A 93 -1.43 4.83 -7.62
N ALA A 94 -0.66 5.87 -7.30
CA ALA A 94 0.62 5.72 -6.60
C ALA A 94 0.47 5.01 -5.24
N ALA A 95 -0.69 5.11 -4.58
CA ALA A 95 -0.99 4.29 -3.39
C ALA A 95 -1.22 2.79 -3.70
N TYR A 96 -1.41 2.43 -4.97
CA TYR A 96 -1.60 1.09 -5.51
C TYR A 96 -0.51 0.78 -6.52
N ALA A 97 0.70 0.51 -6.02
CA ALA A 97 1.90 0.47 -6.83
C ALA A 97 1.80 -0.44 -8.09
N ILE A 98 1.16 -1.62 -8.01
CA ILE A 98 0.86 -2.48 -9.19
C ILE A 98 0.06 -1.74 -10.26
N LYS A 99 -0.97 -1.02 -9.85
CA LYS A 99 -1.84 -0.27 -10.76
C LYS A 99 -1.14 0.97 -11.30
N ALA A 100 -0.29 1.62 -10.50
CA ALA A 100 0.57 2.69 -10.98
C ALA A 100 1.49 2.18 -12.10
N ALA A 101 2.18 1.05 -11.90
CA ALA A 101 3.06 0.43 -12.89
C ALA A 101 2.32 0.09 -14.20
N ARG A 102 1.14 -0.55 -14.13
CA ARG A 102 0.29 -0.81 -15.31
C ARG A 102 -0.15 0.47 -16.02
N SER A 103 -0.39 1.56 -15.28
CA SER A 103 -0.90 2.80 -15.87
C SER A 103 0.19 3.60 -16.61
N VAL A 104 1.46 3.44 -16.25
CA VAL A 104 2.58 4.10 -16.94
C VAL A 104 2.89 3.43 -18.27
N ASN A 105 2.78 2.11 -18.32
CA ASN A 105 3.07 1.33 -19.53
C ASN A 105 1.90 0.40 -19.88
N PRO A 106 0.78 0.95 -20.39
CA PRO A 106 -0.40 0.16 -20.71
C PRO A 106 -0.16 -0.88 -21.81
N GLU A 107 0.83 -0.66 -22.68
CA GLU A 107 1.24 -1.58 -23.74
C GLU A 107 2.11 -2.74 -23.23
N ASP A 108 2.62 -2.66 -21.99
CA ASP A 108 3.36 -3.73 -21.34
C ASP A 108 2.50 -4.42 -20.27
N PRO A 109 1.77 -5.49 -20.63
CA PRO A 109 0.94 -6.22 -19.68
C PRO A 109 1.75 -6.85 -18.53
N ALA A 110 3.08 -7.00 -18.68
CA ALA A 110 3.94 -7.53 -17.64
C ALA A 110 4.38 -6.48 -16.60
N ALA A 111 4.22 -5.18 -16.85
CA ALA A 111 4.62 -4.12 -15.91
C ALA A 111 3.98 -4.30 -14.52
N GLY A 112 2.67 -4.59 -14.48
CA GLY A 112 2.00 -4.88 -13.21
C GLY A 112 2.44 -6.18 -12.56
N ARG A 113 2.80 -7.21 -13.34
CA ARG A 113 3.29 -8.48 -12.78
C ARG A 113 4.65 -8.30 -12.12
N ARG A 114 5.57 -7.62 -12.81
CA ARG A 114 6.90 -7.31 -12.24
C ARG A 114 6.80 -6.49 -10.96
N GLU A 115 5.92 -5.49 -10.95
CA GLU A 115 5.67 -4.68 -9.76
C GLU A 115 5.10 -5.53 -8.60
N ARG A 116 4.10 -6.38 -8.88
CA ARG A 116 3.55 -7.30 -7.89
C ARG A 116 4.61 -8.23 -7.32
N ASP A 117 5.43 -8.82 -8.19
CA ASP A 117 6.45 -9.78 -7.81
C ASP A 117 7.54 -9.09 -6.98
N TRP A 118 7.96 -7.89 -7.38
CA TRP A 118 8.85 -7.06 -6.58
C TRP A 118 8.28 -6.78 -5.17
N GLN A 119 7.00 -6.38 -5.06
CA GLN A 119 6.37 -6.17 -3.75
C GLN A 119 6.33 -7.44 -2.90
N ARG A 120 6.11 -8.60 -3.53
CA ARG A 120 6.14 -9.90 -2.85
C ARG A 120 7.54 -10.26 -2.40
N ASP A 121 8.57 -9.90 -3.15
CA ASP A 121 9.97 -10.13 -2.78
C ASP A 121 10.41 -9.24 -1.61
N GLN A 122 9.78 -8.06 -1.44
CA GLN A 122 10.01 -7.19 -0.29
C GLN A 122 9.28 -7.63 0.99
N LEU A 123 8.42 -8.67 0.95
CA LEU A 123 7.66 -9.08 2.13
C LEU A 123 8.56 -9.65 3.23
N PRO A 124 8.50 -9.11 4.47
CA PRO A 124 9.15 -9.74 5.61
C PRO A 124 8.59 -11.15 5.83
N GLY A 125 9.48 -12.10 6.13
CA GLY A 125 9.11 -13.51 6.28
C GLY A 125 7.98 -13.74 7.27
N GLN A 126 7.92 -12.98 8.38
CA GLN A 126 6.89 -13.11 9.41
C GLN A 126 5.47 -12.83 8.90
N VAL A 127 5.31 -11.86 8.00
CA VAL A 127 4.00 -11.42 7.50
C VAL A 127 3.71 -11.90 6.08
N ARG A 128 4.63 -12.64 5.46
CA ARG A 128 4.51 -13.08 4.05
C ARG A 128 3.22 -13.85 3.79
N GLU A 129 2.98 -14.93 4.53
CA GLU A 129 1.79 -15.76 4.32
C GLU A 129 0.50 -14.99 4.61
N LEU A 130 0.52 -14.13 5.63
CA LEU A 130 -0.60 -13.26 5.96
C LEU A 130 -0.96 -12.35 4.77
N VAL A 131 0.03 -11.67 4.18
CA VAL A 131 -0.20 -10.77 3.04
C VAL A 131 -0.63 -11.55 1.79
N LEU A 132 0.03 -12.65 1.47
CA LEU A 132 -0.32 -13.44 0.29
C LEU A 132 -1.74 -14.02 0.40
N ALA A 133 -2.15 -14.45 1.59
CA ALA A 133 -3.50 -14.92 1.83
C ALA A 133 -4.54 -13.80 1.67
N ASP A 134 -4.23 -12.59 2.15
CA ASP A 134 -5.10 -11.42 1.98
C ASP A 134 -5.19 -10.96 0.52
N GLN A 135 -4.07 -10.94 -0.21
CA GLN A 135 -4.04 -10.67 -1.65
C GLN A 135 -4.96 -11.63 -2.40
N ARG A 136 -4.90 -12.95 -2.10
CA ARG A 136 -5.81 -13.95 -2.69
C ARG A 136 -7.28 -13.64 -2.37
N ARG A 137 -7.60 -13.31 -1.12
CA ARG A 137 -8.98 -12.98 -0.69
C ARG A 137 -9.53 -11.72 -1.35
N ARG A 138 -8.70 -10.67 -1.50
CA ARG A 138 -9.13 -9.38 -2.06
C ARG A 138 -9.00 -9.29 -3.57
N ASN A 139 -8.50 -10.33 -4.23
CA ASN A 139 -8.12 -10.24 -5.63
C ASN A 139 -9.29 -9.85 -6.54
N SER A 140 -10.48 -10.42 -6.30
CA SER A 140 -11.71 -10.09 -7.04
C SER A 140 -12.11 -8.62 -6.91
N ILE A 141 -12.00 -8.03 -5.70
CA ILE A 141 -12.30 -6.60 -5.46
C ILE A 141 -11.15 -5.67 -5.86
N CYS A 142 -9.97 -6.24 -6.12
CA CYS A 142 -8.77 -5.56 -6.61
C CYS A 142 -8.56 -5.82 -8.11
N TRP A 143 -9.61 -6.10 -8.89
CA TRP A 143 -9.52 -6.27 -10.34
C TRP A 143 -8.47 -7.30 -10.78
N PHE A 144 -8.33 -8.39 -10.02
CA PHE A 144 -7.42 -9.49 -10.33
C PHE A 144 -5.94 -9.05 -10.41
N LEU A 145 -5.56 -7.97 -9.71
CA LEU A 145 -4.19 -7.43 -9.72
C LEU A 145 -3.14 -8.42 -9.17
N PHE A 146 -3.54 -9.42 -8.40
CA PHE A 146 -2.63 -10.35 -7.73
C PHE A 146 -2.51 -11.73 -8.41
N ASP A 147 -3.25 -11.96 -9.50
CA ASP A 147 -3.18 -13.20 -10.29
C ASP A 147 -1.79 -13.43 -10.85
N THR A 148 -1.27 -14.64 -10.76
CA THR A 148 0.07 -15.02 -11.26
C THR A 148 0.14 -15.18 -12.78
N ASP A 149 -1.01 -15.29 -13.45
CA ASP A 149 -1.16 -15.71 -14.84
C ASP A 149 -1.33 -14.52 -15.82
#